data_AF-A0A8B7DCW3-F1
#
_entry.id   AF-A0A8B7DCW3-F1
#
_cell.length_a   1.000
_cell.length_b   1.000
_cell.length_c   1.000
_cell.angle_alpha   90.00
_cell.angle_beta   90.00
_cell.angle_gamma   90.00
#
_symmetry.space_group_name_H-M   'P 1'
#
loop_
_entity.id
_entity.type
_entity.pdbx_description
1 polymer ?
#
loop_
_entity_poly.entity_id
_entity_poly.type
_entity_poly.pdbx_seq_one_letter_code
_entity_poly.pdbx_strand_id
1 'polypeptide(L)'
;MVPENKSLSETTNSTNFDENLDESLIQQNNLTKPEPKIFLRLFKKRKVVSEDQNEVSMALVNYKNKLKHLEEHYDIHVNDIMPDLLHRGDIVSPQRMLGYVDAMMATCATFLVIPLRKIKDISPNHFLGDHLYENRTEFIMFLLGYLVVLTIWESINIRSLLIKRVDDILLFMTMFTMFLTSLLPFSLSLEGHYPGETISVWITCSLLALIELTDLCVLFYSMEHPSVLHVELHTWTKAERRRFRNMLCLQNIFNIVFFIMGSLFILLNHVLAWVFIAMIILMPPFKKLFFYVRRHTISQTKIEKSPFFFHFTKGNISIERVTAMSDAAFAIIACILILDITIDEFPTYQNVLNHGLTYELMHMKKDFFIYFGIFAIISILWYSNHGVLHLFKSTNVIIVYLQKISLALACLTPLAGNMVVVYATNQNRDAKKSILVTSLVIFFSSTFNLIILIYGLYTKEKYLHCWAVGNMKKNKYQQIYTVLKASNFPFWSFLCTLGSRMPVSVIFYIMCGCFCCSIATFIGLKLIFDRLIGKKKFLLRKITDPKIPKNSEDIPTNSENAKNED
;
A
#
# COMPACT_ATOMS: atom_id res chain seq x y z
N MET A 1 -6.76 -60.52 -25.67
CA MET A 1 -5.64 -60.83 -26.59
C MET A 1 -5.71 -59.87 -27.77
N VAL A 2 -4.81 -58.87 -27.76
CA VAL A 2 -4.15 -58.25 -28.93
C VAL A 2 -3.36 -59.38 -29.64
N PRO A 3 -3.08 -59.42 -30.97
CA PRO A 3 -2.44 -58.39 -31.81
C PRO A 3 -3.00 -58.31 -33.26
N GLU A 4 -2.50 -57.57 -34.25
CA GLU A 4 -1.66 -56.37 -34.45
C GLU A 4 -1.23 -56.42 -35.94
N ASN A 5 -1.20 -55.27 -36.62
CA ASN A 5 -0.42 -54.88 -37.82
C ASN A 5 -0.18 -55.84 -39.01
N LYS A 6 -0.39 -55.33 -40.24
CA LYS A 6 0.73 -54.97 -41.14
C LYS A 6 0.30 -54.29 -42.45
N SER A 7 1.30 -53.63 -43.01
CA SER A 7 1.42 -52.55 -43.98
C SER A 7 1.56 -52.97 -45.46
N LEU A 8 1.30 -51.98 -46.34
CA LEU A 8 1.93 -51.64 -47.64
C LEU A 8 2.14 -52.71 -48.73
N SER A 9 1.71 -52.37 -49.95
CA SER A 9 2.49 -52.56 -51.18
C SER A 9 2.04 -51.60 -52.30
N GLU A 10 3.03 -50.97 -52.94
CA GLU A 10 3.04 -50.19 -54.19
C GLU A 10 2.64 -51.09 -55.39
N THR A 11 2.16 -50.64 -56.55
CA THR A 11 2.78 -49.83 -57.63
C THR A 11 1.80 -49.89 -58.82
N THR A 12 1.80 -48.90 -59.73
CA THR A 12 1.91 -49.07 -61.21
C THR A 12 1.61 -47.77 -61.97
N ASN A 13 2.58 -47.35 -62.81
CA ASN A 13 2.48 -46.93 -64.23
C ASN A 13 1.47 -45.83 -64.64
N SER A 14 1.74 -44.90 -65.56
CA SER A 14 2.84 -44.69 -66.52
C SER A 14 2.60 -43.37 -67.26
N THR A 15 3.69 -42.80 -67.80
CA THR A 15 3.82 -42.12 -69.12
C THR A 15 2.99 -40.87 -69.42
N ASN A 16 3.64 -39.72 -69.66
CA ASN A 16 4.16 -39.37 -71.00
C ASN A 16 4.74 -37.95 -71.13
N PHE A 17 5.80 -37.85 -71.96
CA PHE A 17 6.36 -36.71 -72.72
C PHE A 17 7.34 -35.71 -72.05
N ASP A 18 8.63 -36.09 -72.02
CA ASP A 18 9.75 -35.60 -72.89
C ASP A 18 9.41 -34.47 -73.88
N GLU A 19 10.28 -33.55 -74.31
CA GLU A 19 11.69 -33.22 -74.12
C GLU A 19 11.93 -31.89 -74.89
N ASN A 20 13.13 -31.31 -74.70
CA ASN A 20 13.81 -30.33 -75.56
C ASN A 20 13.43 -28.85 -75.45
N LEU A 21 14.35 -27.89 -75.52
CA LEU A 21 15.80 -27.78 -75.30
C LEU A 21 16.04 -26.27 -75.55
N ASP A 22 16.69 -25.58 -74.61
CA ASP A 22 17.77 -24.59 -74.80
C ASP A 22 17.69 -23.64 -76.04
N GLU A 23 17.74 -22.32 -75.89
CA GLU A 23 19.00 -21.61 -75.64
C GLU A 23 18.76 -20.10 -75.37
N SER A 24 19.71 -19.55 -74.61
CA SER A 24 20.26 -18.18 -74.69
C SER A 24 19.69 -17.06 -73.79
N LEU A 25 20.59 -16.69 -72.87
CA LEU A 25 20.73 -15.45 -72.12
C LEU A 25 20.49 -14.17 -72.94
N ILE A 26 19.87 -13.15 -72.31
CA ILE A 26 20.44 -11.80 -72.08
C ILE A 26 19.39 -10.89 -71.35
N GLN A 27 19.64 -10.64 -70.07
CA GLN A 27 19.66 -9.32 -69.41
C GLN A 27 18.48 -8.33 -69.59
N GLN A 28 17.69 -8.08 -68.53
CA GLN A 28 17.67 -6.80 -67.79
C GLN A 28 16.59 -6.74 -66.68
N ASN A 29 17.02 -6.24 -65.52
CA ASN A 29 16.25 -5.89 -64.33
C ASN A 29 15.10 -4.92 -64.61
N ASN A 30 13.93 -5.13 -63.99
CA ASN A 30 13.12 -4.04 -63.41
C ASN A 30 12.11 -4.57 -62.36
N LEU A 31 12.27 -4.10 -61.12
CA LEU A 31 11.28 -4.18 -60.05
C LEU A 31 10.01 -3.39 -60.42
N THR A 32 8.81 -3.88 -60.10
CA THR A 32 7.74 -3.08 -59.43
C THR A 32 6.48 -3.89 -59.00
N LYS A 33 6.16 -3.76 -57.70
CA LYS A 33 4.84 -3.82 -57.00
C LYS A 33 4.07 -5.15 -56.79
N PRO A 34 3.77 -5.53 -55.53
CA PRO A 34 2.65 -6.40 -55.16
C PRO A 34 1.38 -5.62 -54.77
N GLU A 35 0.21 -6.22 -55.00
CA GLU A 35 -1.17 -5.68 -54.85
C GLU A 35 -1.58 -5.19 -53.42
N PRO A 36 -2.54 -4.23 -53.30
CA PRO A 36 -2.93 -3.58 -52.04
C PRO A 36 -4.11 -4.23 -51.28
N LYS A 37 -4.44 -5.50 -51.48
CA LYS A 37 -5.64 -6.12 -50.87
C LYS A 37 -5.48 -6.55 -49.39
N ILE A 38 -4.25 -6.74 -48.92
CA ILE A 38 -3.97 -7.15 -47.53
C ILE A 38 -3.95 -5.94 -46.57
N PHE A 39 -3.46 -4.79 -47.04
CA PHE A 39 -3.36 -3.57 -46.22
C PHE A 39 -4.72 -2.99 -45.87
N LEU A 40 -5.69 -3.03 -46.78
CA LEU A 40 -7.06 -2.56 -46.52
C LEU A 40 -7.80 -3.42 -45.50
N ARG A 41 -7.57 -4.75 -45.48
CA ARG A 41 -8.12 -5.63 -44.43
C ARG A 41 -7.48 -5.37 -43.06
N LEU A 42 -6.18 -5.08 -43.01
CA LEU A 42 -5.50 -4.73 -41.76
C LEU A 42 -5.91 -3.35 -41.22
N PHE A 43 -6.14 -2.36 -42.10
CA PHE A 43 -6.66 -1.06 -41.71
C PHE A 43 -8.12 -1.11 -41.28
N LYS A 44 -8.96 -1.89 -41.97
CA LYS A 44 -10.36 -2.09 -41.56
C LYS A 44 -10.43 -2.84 -40.22
N LYS A 45 -9.58 -3.84 -40.00
CA LYS A 45 -9.48 -4.57 -38.72
C LYS A 45 -8.91 -3.67 -37.60
N ARG A 46 -7.94 -2.79 -37.88
CA ARG A 46 -7.46 -1.77 -36.92
C ARG A 46 -8.51 -0.71 -36.59
N LYS A 47 -9.27 -0.27 -37.59
CA LYS A 47 -10.31 0.76 -37.42
C LYS A 47 -11.50 0.23 -36.62
N VAL A 48 -11.94 -1.00 -36.91
CA VAL A 48 -12.96 -1.72 -36.12
C VAL A 48 -12.47 -1.97 -34.69
N VAL A 49 -11.20 -2.38 -34.49
CA VAL A 49 -10.63 -2.52 -33.14
C VAL A 49 -10.52 -1.17 -32.41
N SER A 50 -10.29 -0.06 -33.12
CA SER A 50 -10.24 1.28 -32.50
C SER A 50 -11.62 1.87 -32.20
N GLU A 51 -12.63 1.56 -33.01
CA GLU A 51 -14.03 1.94 -32.77
C GLU A 51 -14.62 1.11 -31.61
N ASP A 52 -14.40 -0.20 -31.58
CA ASP A 52 -14.75 -1.08 -30.44
C ASP A 52 -14.06 -0.62 -29.15
N GLN A 53 -12.77 -0.25 -29.20
CA GLN A 53 -12.05 0.25 -28.02
C GLN A 53 -12.61 1.58 -27.51
N ASN A 54 -13.07 2.47 -28.41
CA ASN A 54 -13.66 3.75 -28.03
C ASN A 54 -15.07 3.58 -27.45
N GLU A 55 -15.92 2.73 -28.03
CA GLU A 55 -17.23 2.41 -27.46
C GLU A 55 -17.10 1.71 -26.10
N VAL A 56 -16.20 0.73 -25.97
CA VAL A 56 -15.91 0.07 -24.69
C VAL A 56 -15.38 1.07 -23.66
N SER A 57 -14.54 2.04 -24.08
CA SER A 57 -14.05 3.09 -23.19
C SER A 57 -15.18 4.01 -22.70
N MET A 58 -16.13 4.38 -23.57
CA MET A 58 -17.29 5.19 -23.21
C MET A 58 -18.27 4.42 -22.31
N ALA A 59 -18.53 3.15 -22.61
CA ALA A 59 -19.36 2.28 -21.78
C ALA A 59 -18.74 2.10 -20.37
N LEU A 60 -17.42 1.93 -20.27
CA LEU A 60 -16.70 1.86 -19.00
C LEU A 60 -16.71 3.18 -18.23
N VAL A 61 -16.63 4.32 -18.91
CA VAL A 61 -16.74 5.65 -18.28
C VAL A 61 -18.15 5.89 -17.75
N ASN A 62 -19.18 5.61 -18.55
CA ASN A 62 -20.58 5.70 -18.13
C ASN A 62 -20.89 4.74 -16.98
N TYR A 63 -20.39 3.52 -17.05
CA TYR A 63 -20.49 2.56 -15.96
C TYR A 63 -19.79 3.05 -14.69
N LYS A 64 -18.57 3.60 -14.80
CA LYS A 64 -17.84 4.14 -13.65
C LYS A 64 -18.58 5.31 -13.01
N ASN A 65 -19.20 6.18 -13.81
CA ASN A 65 -20.03 7.27 -13.31
C ASN A 65 -21.28 6.75 -12.62
N LYS A 66 -21.94 5.73 -13.20
CA LYS A 66 -23.09 5.06 -12.60
C LYS A 66 -22.72 4.36 -11.29
N LEU A 67 -21.59 3.67 -11.24
CA LEU A 67 -21.07 3.00 -10.04
C LEU A 67 -20.72 4.01 -8.95
N LYS A 68 -20.07 5.13 -9.31
CA LYS A 68 -19.74 6.21 -8.37
C LYS A 68 -20.99 6.85 -7.79
N HIS A 69 -22.00 7.10 -8.63
CA HIS A 69 -23.31 7.55 -8.18
C HIS A 69 -23.98 6.52 -7.28
N LEU A 70 -23.91 5.23 -7.63
CA LEU A 70 -24.47 4.14 -6.84
C LEU A 70 -23.75 3.96 -5.50
N GLU A 71 -22.44 4.18 -5.41
CA GLU A 71 -21.68 4.12 -4.17
C GLU A 71 -21.97 5.34 -3.27
N GLU A 72 -22.12 6.53 -3.85
CA GLU A 72 -22.48 7.76 -3.12
C GLU A 72 -23.93 7.74 -2.61
N HIS A 73 -24.85 7.14 -3.36
CA HIS A 73 -26.29 7.09 -3.05
C HIS A 73 -26.76 5.66 -2.75
N TYR A 74 -25.86 4.78 -2.32
CA TYR A 74 -26.16 3.35 -2.14
C TYR A 74 -27.30 3.13 -1.16
N ASP A 75 -27.25 3.85 -0.03
CA ASP A 75 -28.27 3.74 1.01
C ASP A 75 -29.61 4.29 0.55
N ILE A 76 -29.62 5.37 -0.26
CA ILE A 76 -30.84 5.95 -0.85
C ILE A 76 -31.44 4.98 -1.86
N HIS A 77 -30.63 4.43 -2.76
CA HIS A 77 -31.09 3.49 -3.78
C HIS A 77 -31.69 2.21 -3.18
N VAL A 78 -31.14 1.74 -2.06
CA VAL A 78 -31.71 0.58 -1.38
C VAL A 78 -32.96 0.94 -0.57
N ASN A 79 -33.04 2.15 0.01
CA ASN A 79 -34.26 2.63 0.64
C ASN A 79 -35.41 2.77 -0.38
N ASP A 80 -35.11 3.17 -1.62
CA ASP A 80 -36.12 3.25 -2.69
C ASP A 80 -36.64 1.86 -3.13
N ILE A 81 -35.83 0.80 -2.93
CA ILE A 81 -36.16 -0.57 -3.36
C ILE A 81 -36.82 -1.37 -2.22
N MET A 82 -36.59 -1.03 -0.96
CA MET A 82 -37.15 -1.73 0.20
C MET A 82 -38.24 -0.89 0.89
N PRO A 83 -39.46 -1.44 1.10
CA PRO A 83 -40.57 -0.71 1.69
C PRO A 83 -40.30 -0.27 3.14
N ASP A 84 -40.72 0.96 3.47
CA ASP A 84 -40.48 1.66 4.76
C ASP A 84 -40.96 0.91 6.02
N LEU A 85 -41.76 -0.14 5.86
CA LEU A 85 -42.36 -0.92 6.95
C LEU A 85 -41.54 -2.15 7.39
N LEU A 86 -40.43 -2.48 6.70
CA LEU A 86 -39.53 -3.54 7.15
C LEU A 86 -38.52 -2.96 8.15
N HIS A 87 -38.51 -3.47 9.38
CA HIS A 87 -37.46 -3.18 10.35
C HIS A 87 -36.10 -3.45 9.67
N ARG A 88 -35.19 -2.48 9.72
CA ARG A 88 -33.85 -2.47 9.09
C ARG A 88 -32.88 -3.56 9.60
N GLY A 89 -33.41 -4.61 10.25
CA GLY A 89 -32.73 -5.63 11.04
C GLY A 89 -31.31 -5.91 10.57
N ASP A 90 -30.39 -5.73 11.51
CA ASP A 90 -28.98 -6.12 11.56
C ASP A 90 -28.06 -5.69 10.41
N ILE A 91 -28.56 -5.11 9.33
CA ILE A 91 -27.76 -4.83 8.13
C ILE A 91 -27.27 -3.38 8.12
N VAL A 92 -26.00 -3.19 8.44
CA VAL A 92 -25.32 -1.89 8.54
C VAL A 92 -24.25 -1.69 7.47
N SER A 93 -23.80 -0.45 7.32
CA SER A 93 -22.75 -0.10 6.38
C SER A 93 -21.37 -0.59 6.87
N PRO A 94 -20.48 -1.07 5.98
CA PRO A 94 -19.20 -1.66 6.37
C PRO A 94 -18.14 -0.62 6.77
N GLN A 95 -18.35 0.69 6.58
CA GLN A 95 -17.24 1.66 6.69
C GLN A 95 -16.62 1.70 8.09
N ARG A 96 -17.45 1.64 9.15
CA ARG A 96 -16.95 1.64 10.53
C ARG A 96 -16.24 0.34 10.88
N MET A 97 -16.80 -0.80 10.47
CA MET A 97 -16.16 -2.11 10.63
C MET A 97 -14.79 -2.14 9.94
N LEU A 98 -14.69 -1.63 8.72
CA LEU A 98 -13.42 -1.56 8.00
C LEU A 98 -12.42 -0.61 8.68
N GLY A 99 -12.88 0.51 9.24
CA GLY A 99 -12.02 1.40 10.04
C GLY A 99 -11.45 0.71 11.28
N TYR A 100 -12.27 -0.13 11.95
CA TYR A 100 -11.81 -0.97 13.05
C TYR A 100 -10.78 -2.01 12.59
N VAL A 101 -11.02 -2.68 11.45
CA VAL A 101 -10.04 -3.62 10.85
C VAL A 101 -8.73 -2.90 10.52
N ASP A 102 -8.77 -1.73 9.88
CA ASP A 102 -7.56 -0.97 9.53
C ASP A 102 -6.72 -0.66 10.78
N ALA A 103 -7.36 -0.17 11.84
CA ALA A 103 -6.68 0.14 13.10
C ALA A 103 -6.07 -1.11 13.77
N MET A 104 -6.80 -2.22 13.81
CA MET A 104 -6.31 -3.44 14.45
C MET A 104 -5.18 -4.09 13.64
N MET A 105 -5.30 -4.14 12.31
CA MET A 105 -4.24 -4.67 11.44
C MET A 105 -2.97 -3.84 11.53
N ALA A 106 -3.08 -2.50 11.61
CA ALA A 106 -1.92 -1.62 11.83
C ALA A 106 -1.26 -1.89 13.18
N THR A 107 -2.06 -2.09 14.24
CA THR A 107 -1.57 -2.39 15.59
C THR A 107 -0.84 -3.74 15.62
N CYS A 108 -1.44 -4.81 15.09
CA CYS A 108 -0.80 -6.12 15.03
C CYS A 108 0.51 -6.09 14.23
N ALA A 109 0.51 -5.41 13.07
CA ALA A 109 1.70 -5.33 12.23
C ALA A 109 2.83 -4.56 12.94
N THR A 110 2.52 -3.43 13.58
CA THR A 110 3.52 -2.60 14.28
C THR A 110 4.05 -3.27 15.55
N PHE A 111 3.23 -4.01 16.29
CA PHE A 111 3.67 -4.70 17.51
C PHE A 111 4.75 -5.77 17.28
N LEU A 112 4.87 -6.29 16.05
CA LEU A 112 5.94 -7.23 15.69
C LEU A 112 7.35 -6.64 15.89
N VAL A 113 7.51 -5.31 15.98
CA VAL A 113 8.82 -4.68 16.23
C VAL A 113 9.22 -4.68 17.71
N ILE A 114 8.27 -4.92 18.62
CA ILE A 114 8.51 -4.80 20.07
C ILE A 114 9.62 -5.73 20.56
N PRO A 115 9.72 -7.01 20.15
CA PRO A 115 10.84 -7.86 20.55
C PRO A 115 12.19 -7.32 20.06
N LEU A 116 12.23 -6.84 18.81
CA LEU A 116 13.45 -6.32 18.18
C LEU A 116 14.01 -5.07 18.85
N ARG A 117 13.15 -4.21 19.41
CA ARG A 117 13.59 -2.89 19.90
C ARG A 117 14.51 -2.95 21.12
N LYS A 118 14.55 -4.07 21.85
CA LYS A 118 15.31 -4.20 23.11
C LYS A 118 16.78 -4.47 22.82
N ILE A 119 17.64 -3.49 23.12
CA ILE A 119 19.10 -3.55 22.86
C ILE A 119 19.91 -3.46 24.18
N LYS A 120 19.31 -3.65 25.35
CA LYS A 120 19.95 -3.25 26.63
C LYS A 120 21.05 -4.17 27.19
N ASP A 121 21.13 -5.44 26.79
CA ASP A 121 22.06 -6.41 27.42
C ASP A 121 23.36 -6.65 26.65
N ILE A 122 23.96 -5.59 26.10
CA ILE A 122 25.22 -5.72 25.38
C ILE A 122 26.36 -5.62 26.39
N SER A 123 26.95 -6.76 26.71
CA SER A 123 28.25 -6.81 27.40
C SER A 123 29.26 -5.88 26.69
N PRO A 124 30.16 -5.18 27.40
CA PRO A 124 31.00 -4.12 26.84
C PRO A 124 31.90 -4.55 25.66
N ASN A 125 32.01 -5.84 25.37
CA ASN A 125 32.80 -6.41 24.27
C ASN A 125 31.97 -6.90 23.07
N HIS A 126 30.64 -6.77 23.09
CA HIS A 126 29.80 -7.28 22.01
C HIS A 126 29.46 -6.16 21.00
N PHE A 127 29.73 -6.41 19.72
CA PHE A 127 29.55 -5.41 18.67
C PHE A 127 28.10 -5.36 18.18
N LEU A 128 27.63 -4.20 17.73
CA LEU A 128 26.29 -4.02 17.14
C LEU A 128 26.05 -4.96 15.95
N GLY A 129 27.09 -5.22 15.17
CA GLY A 129 27.00 -6.12 14.02
C GLY A 129 26.72 -7.57 14.44
N ASP A 130 27.32 -8.01 15.54
CA ASP A 130 27.16 -9.37 16.06
C ASP A 130 25.75 -9.52 16.64
N HIS A 131 25.27 -8.52 17.39
CA HIS A 131 23.91 -8.50 17.92
C HIS A 131 22.84 -8.60 16.81
N LEU A 132 23.01 -7.83 15.73
CA LEU A 132 22.10 -7.90 14.57
C LEU A 132 22.17 -9.24 13.84
N TYR A 133 23.34 -9.88 13.83
CA TYR A 133 23.53 -11.19 13.21
C TYR A 133 22.95 -12.33 14.07
N GLU A 134 23.09 -12.25 15.38
CA GLU A 134 22.50 -13.19 16.34
C GLU A 134 20.97 -13.14 16.24
N ASN A 135 20.38 -11.94 16.22
CA ASN A 135 18.92 -11.76 16.15
C ASN A 135 18.35 -11.75 14.73
N ARG A 136 19.12 -12.20 13.72
CA ARG A 136 18.71 -12.16 12.29
C ARG A 136 17.39 -12.88 12.02
N THR A 137 17.09 -13.95 12.78
CA THR A 137 15.86 -14.74 12.63
C THR A 137 14.63 -13.94 13.05
N GLU A 138 14.74 -13.16 14.12
CA GLU A 138 13.69 -12.24 14.57
C GLU A 138 13.46 -11.12 13.53
N PHE A 139 14.53 -10.59 12.92
CA PHE A 139 14.39 -9.59 11.85
C PHE A 139 13.67 -10.14 10.61
N ILE A 140 14.00 -11.37 10.21
CA ILE A 140 13.33 -12.07 9.11
C ILE A 140 11.85 -12.29 9.45
N MET A 141 11.57 -12.74 10.67
CA MET A 141 10.19 -12.99 11.14
C MET A 141 9.37 -11.72 11.28
N PHE A 142 9.97 -10.63 11.74
CA PHE A 142 9.34 -9.32 11.71
C PHE A 142 8.92 -8.95 10.29
N LEU A 143 9.82 -9.04 9.30
CA LEU A 143 9.52 -8.64 7.93
C LEU A 143 8.44 -9.54 7.30
N LEU A 144 8.58 -10.86 7.42
CA LEU A 144 7.60 -11.82 6.91
C LEU A 144 6.25 -11.62 7.60
N GLY A 145 6.23 -11.56 8.93
CA GLY A 145 5.05 -11.33 9.74
C GLY A 145 4.32 -10.04 9.38
N TYR A 146 5.06 -8.95 9.24
CA TYR A 146 4.51 -7.66 8.85
C TYR A 146 3.81 -7.74 7.48
N LEU A 147 4.46 -8.38 6.51
CA LEU A 147 3.88 -8.57 5.17
C LEU A 147 2.70 -9.54 5.15
N VAL A 148 2.69 -10.57 6.01
CA VAL A 148 1.55 -11.49 6.20
C VAL A 148 0.33 -10.73 6.73
N VAL A 149 0.49 -9.96 7.81
CA VAL A 149 -0.61 -9.14 8.37
C VAL A 149 -1.14 -8.18 7.30
N LEU A 150 -0.27 -7.48 6.56
CA LEU A 150 -0.71 -6.60 5.47
C LEU A 150 -1.35 -7.34 4.28
N THR A 151 -1.08 -8.62 4.11
CA THR A 151 -1.71 -9.47 3.08
C THR A 151 -3.11 -9.90 3.49
N ILE A 152 -3.31 -10.23 4.77
CA ILE A 152 -4.64 -10.46 5.34
C ILE A 152 -5.49 -9.18 5.22
N TRP A 153 -4.92 -8.03 5.60
CA TRP A 153 -5.57 -6.72 5.49
C TRP A 153 -5.98 -6.39 4.05
N GLU A 154 -5.09 -6.64 3.09
CA GLU A 154 -5.37 -6.47 1.65
C GLU A 154 -6.53 -7.37 1.21
N SER A 155 -6.57 -8.63 1.68
CA SER A 155 -7.60 -9.59 1.31
C SER A 155 -8.98 -9.18 1.84
N ILE A 156 -9.07 -8.71 3.09
CA ILE A 156 -10.31 -8.17 3.67
C ILE A 156 -10.78 -6.94 2.89
N ASN A 157 -9.88 -6.02 2.57
CA ASN A 157 -10.23 -4.78 1.84
C ASN A 157 -10.60 -5.03 0.37
N ILE A 158 -10.03 -6.05 -0.28
CA ILE A 158 -10.50 -6.45 -1.62
C ILE A 158 -11.89 -7.10 -1.51
N ARG A 159 -12.15 -7.87 -0.46
CA ARG A 159 -13.45 -8.52 -0.23
C ARG A 159 -14.57 -7.52 0.09
N SER A 160 -14.27 -6.37 0.70
CA SER A 160 -15.25 -5.29 0.92
C SER A 160 -15.72 -4.60 -0.37
N LEU A 161 -15.08 -4.87 -1.52
CA LEU A 161 -15.64 -4.51 -2.83
C LEU A 161 -16.87 -5.37 -3.17
N LEU A 162 -16.97 -6.58 -2.61
CA LEU A 162 -18.09 -7.51 -2.78
C LEU A 162 -19.16 -7.31 -1.71
N ILE A 163 -18.74 -7.22 -0.45
CA ILE A 163 -19.61 -7.11 0.72
C ILE A 163 -19.86 -5.63 0.99
N LYS A 164 -21.05 -5.14 0.64
CA LYS A 164 -21.43 -3.74 0.81
C LYS A 164 -22.34 -3.50 2.02
N ARG A 165 -22.75 -4.58 2.68
CA ARG A 165 -23.64 -4.61 3.83
C ARG A 165 -23.15 -5.68 4.80
N VAL A 166 -23.21 -5.39 6.09
CA VAL A 166 -22.70 -6.27 7.15
C VAL A 166 -23.83 -6.56 8.10
N ASP A 167 -24.06 -7.85 8.36
CA ASP A 167 -24.95 -8.33 9.42
C ASP A 167 -24.15 -8.78 10.65
N ASP A 168 -24.84 -9.16 11.72
CA ASP A 168 -24.21 -9.56 12.98
C ASP A 168 -23.31 -10.79 12.85
N ILE A 169 -23.65 -11.73 11.96
CA ILE A 169 -22.83 -12.93 11.72
C ILE A 169 -21.52 -12.54 11.03
N LEU A 170 -21.58 -11.69 9.99
CA LEU A 170 -20.38 -11.18 9.33
C LEU A 170 -19.52 -10.34 10.27
N LEU A 171 -20.15 -9.53 11.12
CA LEU A 171 -19.44 -8.76 12.13
C LEU A 171 -18.75 -9.68 13.13
N PHE A 172 -19.44 -10.69 13.67
CA PHE A 172 -18.87 -11.67 14.58
C PHE A 172 -17.69 -12.42 13.95
N MET A 173 -17.84 -12.92 12.72
CA MET A 173 -16.76 -13.61 12.01
C MET A 173 -15.56 -12.67 11.75
N THR A 174 -15.82 -11.39 11.44
CA THR A 174 -14.77 -10.38 11.28
C THR A 174 -14.04 -10.13 12.60
N MET A 175 -14.78 -10.00 13.71
CA MET A 175 -14.21 -9.86 15.06
C MET A 175 -13.37 -11.08 15.43
N PHE A 176 -13.83 -12.28 15.08
CA PHE A 176 -13.08 -13.52 15.30
C PHE A 176 -11.79 -13.56 14.47
N THR A 177 -11.82 -13.14 13.20
CA THR A 177 -10.60 -12.97 12.39
C THR A 177 -9.65 -11.95 13.00
N MET A 178 -10.14 -10.84 13.56
CA MET A 178 -9.30 -9.84 14.25
C MET A 178 -8.69 -10.42 15.53
N PHE A 179 -9.45 -11.20 16.30
CA PHE A 179 -8.94 -11.91 17.47
C PHE A 179 -7.80 -12.87 17.09
N LEU A 180 -7.99 -13.73 16.10
CA LEU A 180 -6.93 -14.63 15.62
C LEU A 180 -5.71 -13.84 15.12
N THR A 181 -5.93 -12.76 14.38
CA THR A 181 -4.84 -11.91 13.88
C THR A 181 -4.06 -11.21 15.01
N SER A 182 -4.72 -10.89 16.12
CA SER A 182 -4.06 -10.30 17.30
C SER A 182 -3.11 -11.26 18.03
N LEU A 183 -3.22 -12.57 17.78
CA LEU A 183 -2.31 -13.58 18.31
C LEU A 183 -1.04 -13.76 17.45
N LEU A 184 -1.03 -13.22 16.22
CA LEU A 184 0.11 -13.36 15.30
C LEU A 184 1.41 -12.74 15.83
N PRO A 185 1.43 -11.54 16.45
CA PRO A 185 2.66 -10.97 16.98
C PRO A 185 3.38 -11.89 17.97
N PHE A 186 2.61 -12.55 18.84
CA PHE A 186 3.14 -13.53 19.78
C PHE A 186 3.69 -14.77 19.05
N SER A 187 2.90 -15.38 18.16
CA SER A 187 3.30 -16.61 17.46
C SER A 187 4.54 -16.42 16.59
N LEU A 188 4.61 -15.29 15.86
CA LEU A 188 5.75 -14.96 15.01
C LEU A 188 6.99 -14.59 15.82
N SER A 189 6.82 -13.93 16.97
CA SER A 189 7.93 -13.67 17.89
C SER A 189 8.50 -14.97 18.46
N LEU A 190 7.62 -15.93 18.81
CA LEU A 190 8.03 -17.26 19.27
C LEU A 190 8.86 -17.97 18.20
N GLU A 191 8.44 -17.89 16.93
CA GLU A 191 9.13 -18.50 15.80
C GLU A 191 10.46 -17.81 15.48
N GLY A 192 10.54 -16.50 15.69
CA GLY A 192 11.78 -15.74 15.55
C GLY A 192 12.84 -16.14 16.58
N HIS A 193 12.43 -16.33 17.84
CA HIS A 193 13.30 -16.72 18.95
C HIS A 193 13.69 -18.20 18.92
N TYR A 194 12.75 -19.09 18.58
CA TYR A 194 12.94 -20.55 18.60
C TYR A 194 12.67 -21.18 17.22
N PRO A 195 13.45 -20.83 16.18
CA PRO A 195 13.19 -21.28 14.82
C PRO A 195 13.37 -22.79 14.61
N GLY A 196 14.15 -23.45 15.47
CA GLY A 196 14.35 -24.90 15.44
C GLY A 196 13.25 -25.71 16.13
N GLU A 197 12.43 -25.07 16.96
CA GLU A 197 11.39 -25.75 17.73
C GLU A 197 10.14 -25.95 16.89
N THR A 198 9.78 -27.22 16.65
CA THR A 198 8.65 -27.60 15.78
C THR A 198 7.32 -27.02 16.25
N ILE A 199 7.13 -26.97 17.57
CA ILE A 199 5.94 -26.44 18.22
C ILE A 199 5.71 -24.97 17.81
N SER A 200 6.76 -24.18 17.69
CA SER A 200 6.63 -22.76 17.36
C SER A 200 6.00 -22.56 15.99
N VAL A 201 6.47 -23.29 14.99
CA VAL A 201 5.94 -23.19 13.62
C VAL A 201 4.57 -23.82 13.50
N TRP A 202 4.30 -24.91 14.22
CA TRP A 202 2.95 -25.49 14.25
C TRP A 202 1.91 -24.53 14.82
N ILE A 203 2.25 -23.77 15.87
CA ILE A 203 1.36 -22.73 16.40
C ILE A 203 1.12 -21.65 15.33
N THR A 204 2.17 -21.13 14.68
CA THR A 204 2.03 -20.10 13.63
C THR A 204 1.21 -20.58 12.45
N CYS A 205 1.52 -21.76 11.91
CA CYS A 205 0.82 -22.32 10.75
C CYS A 205 -0.64 -22.66 11.08
N SER A 206 -0.91 -23.19 12.27
CA SER A 206 -2.28 -23.48 12.71
C SER A 206 -3.09 -22.21 12.86
N LEU A 207 -2.52 -21.17 13.46
CA LEU A 207 -3.18 -19.88 13.62
C LEU A 207 -3.51 -19.24 12.26
N LEU A 208 -2.56 -19.24 11.33
CA LEU A 208 -2.79 -18.71 9.98
C LEU A 208 -3.80 -19.55 9.18
N ALA A 209 -3.79 -20.88 9.35
CA ALA A 209 -4.80 -21.75 8.74
C ALA A 209 -6.21 -21.48 9.29
N LEU A 210 -6.34 -21.22 10.60
CA LEU A 210 -7.61 -20.82 11.22
C LEU A 210 -8.12 -19.46 10.70
N ILE A 211 -7.22 -18.51 10.46
CA ILE A 211 -7.57 -17.21 9.83
C ILE A 211 -8.13 -17.45 8.43
N GLU A 212 -7.45 -18.24 7.59
CA GLU A 212 -7.91 -18.54 6.23
C GLU A 212 -9.22 -19.35 6.21
N LEU A 213 -9.41 -20.25 7.18
CA LEU A 213 -10.65 -21.00 7.35
C LEU A 213 -11.82 -20.08 7.69
N THR A 214 -11.62 -19.15 8.62
CA THR A 214 -12.63 -18.15 8.97
C THR A 214 -12.97 -17.27 7.77
N ASP A 215 -11.97 -16.87 6.99
CA ASP A 215 -12.15 -16.11 5.77
C ASP A 215 -12.93 -16.88 4.68
N LEU A 216 -12.73 -18.21 4.59
CA LEU A 216 -13.57 -19.08 3.76
C LEU A 216 -15.02 -19.08 4.26
N CYS A 217 -15.25 -19.25 5.56
CA CYS A 217 -16.59 -19.20 6.15
C CYS A 217 -17.31 -17.89 5.82
N VAL A 218 -16.64 -16.74 5.97
CA VAL A 218 -17.17 -15.42 5.60
C VAL A 218 -17.57 -15.39 4.12
N LEU A 219 -16.74 -15.92 3.23
CA LEU A 219 -17.02 -15.94 1.79
C LEU A 219 -18.19 -16.85 1.43
N PHE A 220 -18.31 -18.02 2.06
CA PHE A 220 -19.45 -18.93 1.87
C PHE A 220 -20.75 -18.28 2.34
N TYR A 221 -20.76 -17.76 3.57
CA TYR A 221 -21.90 -17.08 4.16
C TYR A 221 -22.36 -15.89 3.30
N SER A 222 -21.43 -15.03 2.88
CA SER A 222 -21.74 -13.85 2.06
C SER A 222 -22.36 -14.21 0.71
N MET A 223 -21.96 -15.34 0.14
CA MET A 223 -22.46 -15.79 -1.17
C MET A 223 -23.81 -16.52 -1.07
N GLU A 224 -24.16 -17.00 0.11
CA GLU A 224 -25.47 -17.62 0.42
C GLU A 224 -26.55 -16.58 0.74
N HIS A 225 -26.16 -15.39 1.22
CA HIS A 225 -27.05 -14.28 1.56
C HIS A 225 -26.87 -13.12 0.58
N PRO A 226 -27.58 -13.08 -0.57
CA PRO A 226 -27.39 -12.03 -1.57
C PRO A 226 -27.58 -10.61 -1.02
N SER A 227 -28.42 -10.43 0.02
CA SER A 227 -28.70 -9.14 0.67
C SER A 227 -27.46 -8.37 1.14
N VAL A 228 -26.35 -9.06 1.42
CA VAL A 228 -25.10 -8.45 1.91
C VAL A 228 -24.16 -8.01 0.78
N LEU A 229 -24.40 -8.53 -0.44
CA LEU A 229 -23.53 -8.35 -1.59
C LEU A 229 -23.83 -7.03 -2.33
N HIS A 230 -22.89 -6.63 -3.17
CA HIS A 230 -23.08 -5.51 -4.09
C HIS A 230 -24.28 -5.77 -5.04
N VAL A 231 -25.05 -4.72 -5.35
CA VAL A 231 -26.34 -4.76 -6.08
C VAL A 231 -26.24 -5.54 -7.40
N GLU A 232 -25.12 -5.43 -8.11
CA GLU A 232 -24.90 -6.16 -9.37
C GLU A 232 -24.77 -7.68 -9.22
N LEU A 233 -24.41 -8.22 -8.05
CA LEU A 233 -24.39 -9.67 -7.85
C LEU A 233 -25.79 -10.25 -7.63
N HIS A 234 -26.80 -9.42 -7.35
CA HIS A 234 -28.19 -9.88 -7.22
C HIS A 234 -28.76 -10.31 -8.57
N THR A 235 -28.33 -9.68 -9.66
CA THR A 235 -28.80 -9.99 -11.02
C THR A 235 -28.14 -11.26 -11.59
N TRP A 236 -27.10 -11.78 -10.94
CA TRP A 236 -26.38 -12.97 -11.40
C TRP A 236 -27.13 -14.26 -11.07
N THR A 237 -27.04 -15.23 -11.98
CA THR A 237 -27.58 -16.57 -11.75
C THR A 237 -26.84 -17.29 -10.60
N LYS A 238 -27.50 -18.24 -9.93
CA LYS A 238 -26.87 -19.05 -8.87
C LYS A 238 -25.59 -19.75 -9.36
N ALA A 239 -25.57 -20.20 -10.62
CA ALA A 239 -24.40 -20.85 -11.23
C ALA A 239 -23.22 -19.89 -11.41
N GLU A 240 -23.47 -18.65 -11.85
CA GLU A 240 -22.44 -17.62 -12.01
C GLU A 240 -21.85 -17.21 -10.66
N ARG A 241 -22.70 -17.00 -9.64
CA ARG A 241 -22.23 -16.72 -8.27
C ARG A 241 -21.39 -17.87 -7.72
N ARG A 242 -21.80 -19.12 -7.91
CA ARG A 242 -21.02 -20.29 -7.47
C ARG A 242 -19.65 -20.37 -8.15
N ARG A 243 -19.58 -20.10 -9.46
CA ARG A 243 -18.31 -20.05 -10.20
C ARG A 243 -17.40 -18.95 -9.68
N PHE A 244 -17.96 -17.76 -9.43
CA PHE A 244 -17.22 -16.64 -8.87
C PHE A 244 -16.71 -16.92 -7.45
N ARG A 245 -17.57 -17.47 -6.59
CA ARG A 245 -17.19 -17.95 -5.25
C ARG A 245 -16.03 -18.94 -5.31
N ASN A 246 -16.13 -19.98 -6.14
CA ASN A 246 -15.07 -20.98 -6.26
C ASN A 246 -13.73 -20.35 -6.68
N MET A 247 -13.76 -19.36 -7.59
CA MET A 247 -12.56 -18.61 -7.98
C MET A 247 -11.93 -17.84 -6.80
N LEU A 248 -12.75 -17.32 -5.89
CA LEU A 248 -12.27 -16.62 -4.69
C LEU A 248 -11.76 -17.59 -3.64
N CYS A 249 -12.48 -18.69 -3.39
CA CYS A 249 -12.09 -19.75 -2.44
C CYS A 249 -10.76 -20.40 -2.79
N LEU A 250 -10.43 -20.52 -4.09
CA LEU A 250 -9.17 -21.13 -4.54
C LEU A 250 -7.94 -20.53 -3.86
N GLN A 251 -7.90 -19.19 -3.68
CA GLN A 251 -6.78 -18.53 -3.03
C GLN A 251 -6.60 -19.04 -1.59
N ASN A 252 -7.67 -19.01 -0.79
CA ASN A 252 -7.63 -19.44 0.60
C ASN A 252 -7.33 -20.94 0.72
N ILE A 253 -7.87 -21.77 -0.18
CA ILE A 253 -7.57 -23.21 -0.22
C ILE A 253 -6.08 -23.44 -0.47
N PHE A 254 -5.47 -22.74 -1.43
CA PHE A 254 -4.03 -22.83 -1.66
C PHE A 254 -3.22 -22.35 -0.45
N ASN A 255 -3.65 -21.28 0.23
CA ASN A 255 -2.98 -20.81 1.45
C ASN A 255 -3.02 -21.88 2.55
N ILE A 256 -4.17 -22.50 2.81
CA ILE A 256 -4.31 -23.59 3.78
C ILE A 256 -3.42 -24.77 3.42
N VAL A 257 -3.38 -25.17 2.14
CA VAL A 257 -2.47 -26.23 1.68
C VAL A 257 -1.02 -25.86 1.95
N PHE A 258 -0.61 -24.61 1.69
CA PHE A 258 0.76 -24.17 2.00
C PHE A 258 1.07 -24.16 3.49
N PHE A 259 0.12 -23.86 4.38
CA PHE A 259 0.34 -23.96 5.83
C PHE A 259 0.48 -25.42 6.30
N ILE A 260 -0.31 -26.34 5.74
CA ILE A 260 -0.16 -27.78 6.01
C ILE A 260 1.21 -28.26 5.53
N MET A 261 1.61 -27.85 4.32
CA MET A 261 2.93 -28.19 3.78
C MET A 261 4.06 -27.59 4.64
N GLY A 262 3.97 -26.32 5.03
CA GLY A 262 4.94 -25.71 5.95
C GLY A 262 5.08 -26.47 7.27
N SER A 263 3.94 -26.90 7.83
CA SER A 263 3.90 -27.69 9.08
C SER A 263 4.48 -29.09 8.95
N LEU A 264 4.44 -29.69 7.76
CA LEU A 264 5.05 -31.00 7.49
C LEU A 264 6.54 -30.88 7.19
N PHE A 265 6.93 -29.89 6.39
CA PHE A 265 8.30 -29.71 5.90
C PHE A 265 9.27 -29.16 6.96
N ILE A 266 8.77 -28.63 8.08
CA ILE A 266 9.62 -28.29 9.21
C ILE A 266 10.40 -29.48 9.76
N LEU A 267 9.84 -30.69 9.69
CA LEU A 267 10.52 -31.92 10.12
C LEU A 267 11.82 -32.16 9.33
N LEU A 268 11.95 -31.54 8.16
CA LEU A 268 13.15 -31.58 7.32
C LEU A 268 14.05 -30.37 7.60
N ASN A 269 13.49 -29.16 7.51
CA ASN A 269 14.21 -27.91 7.72
C ASN A 269 13.26 -26.74 7.98
N HIS A 270 13.52 -25.97 9.04
CA HIS A 270 12.74 -24.78 9.40
C HIS A 270 12.73 -23.70 8.30
N VAL A 271 13.82 -23.59 7.51
CA VAL A 271 13.88 -22.63 6.39
C VAL A 271 12.81 -22.92 5.34
N LEU A 272 12.41 -24.18 5.15
CA LEU A 272 11.36 -24.54 4.20
C LEU A 272 10.00 -24.00 4.63
N ALA A 273 9.70 -23.98 5.94
CA ALA A 273 8.48 -23.38 6.45
C ALA A 273 8.41 -21.87 6.11
N TRP A 274 9.54 -21.17 6.22
CA TRP A 274 9.62 -19.73 5.88
C TRP A 274 9.42 -19.49 4.39
N VAL A 275 9.91 -20.40 3.53
CA VAL A 275 9.66 -20.34 2.09
C VAL A 275 8.16 -20.46 1.80
N PHE A 276 7.44 -21.36 2.48
CA PHE A 276 5.99 -21.47 2.32
C PHE A 276 5.25 -20.21 2.80
N ILE A 277 5.65 -19.62 3.93
CA ILE A 277 5.10 -18.33 4.40
C ILE A 277 5.37 -17.23 3.35
N ALA A 278 6.59 -17.17 2.79
CA ALA A 278 6.94 -16.22 1.74
C ALA A 278 6.10 -16.42 0.47
N MET A 279 5.82 -17.66 0.08
CA MET A 279 4.95 -17.97 -1.07
C MET A 279 3.52 -17.44 -0.87
N ILE A 280 3.02 -17.45 0.36
CA ILE A 280 1.68 -16.92 0.69
C ILE A 280 1.65 -15.40 0.55
N ILE A 281 2.69 -14.71 0.99
CA ILE A 281 2.86 -13.25 0.77
C ILE A 281 2.84 -12.92 -0.74
N LEU A 282 3.38 -13.81 -1.58
CA LEU A 282 3.40 -13.66 -3.02
C LEU A 282 2.11 -14.10 -3.72
N MET A 283 1.13 -14.69 -3.02
CA MET A 283 -0.11 -15.17 -3.64
C MET A 283 -1.01 -14.03 -4.19
N PRO A 284 -1.29 -12.93 -3.47
CA PRO A 284 -2.04 -11.80 -4.02
C PRO A 284 -1.44 -11.16 -5.30
N PRO A 285 -0.12 -10.89 -5.40
CA PRO A 285 0.44 -10.36 -6.63
C PRO A 285 0.39 -11.37 -7.77
N PHE A 286 0.56 -12.69 -7.50
CA PHE A 286 0.34 -13.72 -8.51
C PHE A 286 -1.10 -13.74 -9.03
N LYS A 287 -2.09 -13.64 -8.15
CA LYS A 287 -3.51 -13.53 -8.53
C LYS A 287 -3.78 -12.29 -9.38
N LYS A 288 -3.21 -11.14 -9.00
CA LYS A 288 -3.31 -9.88 -9.75
C LYS A 288 -2.65 -9.98 -11.12
N LEU A 289 -1.48 -10.61 -11.20
CA LEU A 289 -0.77 -10.88 -12.45
C LEU A 289 -1.58 -11.82 -13.36
N PHE A 290 -2.14 -12.90 -12.80
CA PHE A 290 -3.01 -13.82 -13.52
C PHE A 290 -4.22 -13.10 -14.12
N PHE A 291 -4.91 -12.27 -13.35
CA PHE A 291 -6.03 -11.47 -13.88
C PHE A 291 -5.59 -10.42 -14.88
N TYR A 292 -4.40 -9.82 -14.70
CA TYR A 292 -3.85 -8.90 -15.67
C TYR A 292 -3.61 -9.56 -17.03
N VAL A 293 -2.93 -10.72 -17.05
CA VAL A 293 -2.69 -11.50 -18.28
C VAL A 293 -4.01 -11.94 -18.89
N ARG A 294 -4.91 -12.51 -18.08
CA ARG A 294 -6.23 -12.97 -18.54
C ARG A 294 -7.05 -11.85 -19.21
N ARG A 295 -7.02 -10.63 -18.68
CA ARG A 295 -7.69 -9.47 -19.29
C ARG A 295 -7.08 -9.03 -20.61
N HIS A 296 -5.79 -9.26 -20.81
CA HIS A 296 -5.10 -8.92 -22.07
C HIS A 296 -5.22 -10.02 -23.13
N THR A 297 -5.36 -11.28 -22.72
CA THR A 297 -5.46 -12.43 -23.65
C THR A 297 -6.90 -12.72 -24.10
N ILE A 298 -7.89 -12.52 -23.23
CA ILE A 298 -9.30 -12.76 -23.58
C ILE A 298 -9.87 -11.49 -24.22
N SER A 299 -10.42 -11.61 -25.43
CA SER A 299 -11.11 -10.52 -26.16
C SER A 299 -12.08 -9.78 -25.23
N GLN A 300 -11.98 -8.45 -25.21
CA GLN A 300 -12.82 -7.57 -24.37
C GLN A 300 -14.33 -7.85 -24.58
N THR A 301 -14.72 -8.32 -25.76
CA THR A 301 -16.08 -8.72 -26.13
C THR A 301 -16.67 -9.89 -25.32
N LYS A 302 -15.86 -10.73 -24.64
CA LYS A 302 -16.38 -11.75 -23.70
C LYS A 302 -16.44 -11.28 -22.25
N ILE A 303 -15.79 -10.16 -21.92
CA ILE A 303 -15.76 -9.55 -20.58
C ILE A 303 -17.03 -8.72 -20.32
N GLU A 304 -17.83 -8.47 -21.38
CA GLU A 304 -19.13 -7.80 -21.37
C GLU A 304 -20.15 -8.35 -20.35
N LYS A 305 -20.00 -9.60 -19.87
CA LYS A 305 -20.98 -10.20 -18.96
C LYS A 305 -21.05 -9.60 -17.55
N SER A 306 -20.07 -8.79 -17.11
CA SER A 306 -20.31 -7.88 -15.98
C SER A 306 -19.19 -6.84 -15.81
N PRO A 307 -19.50 -5.54 -15.93
CA PRO A 307 -18.54 -4.47 -15.67
C PRO A 307 -18.03 -4.47 -14.22
N PHE A 308 -18.81 -4.98 -13.26
CA PHE A 308 -18.35 -5.26 -11.89
C PHE A 308 -17.17 -6.22 -11.83
N PHE A 309 -17.20 -7.34 -12.56
CA PHE A 309 -16.11 -8.31 -12.55
C PHE A 309 -14.81 -7.68 -13.08
N PHE A 310 -14.90 -6.82 -14.08
CA PHE A 310 -13.76 -6.06 -14.56
C PHE A 310 -13.19 -5.11 -13.48
N HIS A 311 -14.05 -4.41 -12.74
CA HIS A 311 -13.61 -3.56 -11.64
C HIS A 311 -12.98 -4.38 -10.50
N PHE A 312 -13.64 -5.47 -10.08
CA PHE A 312 -13.17 -6.36 -9.03
C PHE A 312 -11.80 -6.98 -9.35
N THR A 313 -11.60 -7.46 -10.59
CA THR A 313 -10.32 -8.06 -10.98
C THR A 313 -9.15 -7.07 -10.94
N LYS A 314 -9.39 -5.75 -10.98
CA LYS A 314 -8.31 -4.76 -10.76
C LYS A 314 -7.82 -4.79 -9.32
N GLY A 315 -8.69 -5.12 -8.36
CA GLY A 315 -8.34 -5.25 -6.95
C GLY A 315 -7.73 -3.97 -6.39
N ASN A 316 -8.24 -2.81 -6.83
CA ASN A 316 -7.82 -1.51 -6.34
C ASN A 316 -8.47 -1.29 -4.97
N ILE A 317 -7.65 -1.02 -3.97
CA ILE A 317 -8.11 -0.67 -2.63
C ILE A 317 -8.49 0.81 -2.63
N SER A 318 -9.51 1.19 -1.86
CA SER A 318 -9.89 2.60 -1.73
C SER A 318 -8.76 3.39 -1.07
N ILE A 319 -8.62 4.67 -1.43
CA ILE A 319 -7.55 5.51 -0.87
C ILE A 319 -7.74 5.70 0.63
N GLU A 320 -8.99 5.79 1.09
CA GLU A 320 -9.37 5.98 2.48
C GLU A 320 -8.87 4.83 3.37
N ARG A 321 -8.89 3.59 2.88
CA ARG A 321 -8.38 2.42 3.61
C ARG A 321 -6.87 2.47 3.73
N VAL A 322 -6.17 2.82 2.64
CA VAL A 322 -4.70 2.95 2.64
C VAL A 322 -4.26 4.06 3.59
N THR A 323 -4.96 5.20 3.60
CA THR A 323 -4.67 6.31 4.52
C THR A 323 -4.98 5.96 5.97
N ALA A 324 -6.13 5.35 6.26
CA ALA A 324 -6.50 4.95 7.61
C ALA A 324 -5.49 3.94 8.20
N MET A 325 -5.07 2.96 7.40
CA MET A 325 -4.05 1.99 7.77
C MET A 325 -2.70 2.65 8.05
N SER A 326 -2.26 3.59 7.20
CA SER A 326 -1.00 4.30 7.42
C SER A 326 -1.04 5.21 8.65
N ASP A 327 -2.15 5.93 8.84
CA ASP A 327 -2.33 6.84 9.98
C ASP A 327 -2.30 6.08 11.30
N ALA A 328 -3.01 4.95 11.37
CA ALA A 328 -2.97 4.05 12.52
C ALA A 328 -1.55 3.50 12.77
N ALA A 329 -0.83 3.08 11.73
CA ALA A 329 0.53 2.56 11.88
C ALA A 329 1.47 3.63 12.47
N PHE A 330 1.48 4.85 11.92
CA PHE A 330 2.31 5.94 12.46
C PHE A 330 1.94 6.31 13.91
N ALA A 331 0.65 6.32 14.25
CA ALA A 331 0.20 6.57 15.61
C ALA A 331 0.72 5.51 16.60
N ILE A 332 0.63 4.22 16.25
CA ILE A 332 1.12 3.14 17.11
C ILE A 332 2.65 3.18 17.25
N ILE A 333 3.39 3.45 16.17
CA ILE A 333 4.86 3.60 16.24
C ILE A 333 5.23 4.72 17.23
N ALA A 334 4.53 5.86 17.17
CA ALA A 334 4.75 6.96 18.10
C ALA A 334 4.44 6.55 19.57
N CYS A 335 3.39 5.76 19.81
CA CYS A 335 3.09 5.22 21.13
C CYS A 335 4.15 4.21 21.62
N ILE A 336 4.73 3.40 20.72
CA ILE A 336 5.79 2.45 21.09
C ILE A 336 7.03 3.19 21.62
N LEU A 337 7.38 4.34 21.05
CA LEU A 337 8.56 5.12 21.50
C LEU A 337 8.49 5.53 22.97
N ILE A 338 7.33 5.96 23.46
CA ILE A 338 7.21 6.42 24.85
C ILE A 338 7.25 5.24 25.85
N LEU A 339 6.96 4.02 25.38
CA LEU A 339 7.06 2.81 26.21
C LEU A 339 8.50 2.53 26.64
N ASP A 340 9.50 2.90 25.84
CA ASP A 340 10.91 2.68 26.20
C ASP A 340 11.28 3.51 27.45
N ILE A 341 10.74 4.74 27.55
CA ILE A 341 10.92 5.61 28.72
C ILE A 341 10.06 5.15 29.91
N THR A 342 8.81 4.78 29.66
CA THR A 342 7.82 4.51 30.73
C THR A 342 7.92 3.10 31.33
N ILE A 343 8.55 2.16 30.63
CA ILE A 343 8.74 0.78 31.11
C ILE A 343 10.21 0.55 31.43
N ASP A 344 11.11 0.77 30.47
CA ASP A 344 12.47 0.27 30.58
C ASP A 344 13.43 1.25 31.28
N GLU A 345 13.20 2.57 31.19
CA GLU A 345 14.02 3.62 31.85
C GLU A 345 13.30 4.27 33.05
N PHE A 346 12.16 3.72 33.47
CA PHE A 346 11.37 4.34 34.53
C PHE A 346 12.11 4.30 35.88
N PRO A 347 12.17 5.41 36.64
CA PRO A 347 12.94 5.48 37.87
C PRO A 347 12.39 4.50 38.92
N THR A 348 13.25 3.62 39.42
CA THR A 348 12.86 2.66 40.46
C THR A 348 12.80 3.34 41.83
N TYR A 349 11.94 2.82 42.71
CA TYR A 349 11.80 3.33 44.07
C TYR A 349 13.14 3.37 44.83
N GLN A 350 13.97 2.34 44.66
CA GLN A 350 15.27 2.25 45.33
C GLN A 350 16.25 3.33 44.86
N ASN A 351 16.31 3.60 43.54
CA ASN A 351 17.20 4.63 43.00
C ASN A 351 16.78 6.03 43.47
N VAL A 352 15.47 6.29 43.51
CA VAL A 352 14.92 7.56 43.99
C VAL A 352 15.20 7.77 45.48
N LEU A 353 15.13 6.73 46.30
CA LEU A 353 15.51 6.82 47.72
C LEU A 353 16.99 7.14 47.90
N ASN A 354 17.86 6.54 47.08
CA ASN A 354 19.30 6.69 47.21
C ASN A 354 19.82 8.04 46.69
N HIS A 355 19.31 8.54 45.57
CA HIS A 355 19.86 9.72 44.89
C HIS A 355 18.90 10.92 44.81
N GLY A 356 17.62 10.71 45.15
CA GLY A 356 16.56 11.70 44.99
C GLY A 356 15.98 11.76 43.58
N LEU A 357 14.70 12.11 43.47
CA LEU A 357 13.98 12.13 42.19
C LEU A 357 14.59 13.12 41.18
N THR A 358 15.03 14.28 41.64
CA THR A 358 15.63 15.31 40.77
C THR A 358 16.89 14.80 40.08
N TYR A 359 17.70 13.99 40.77
CA TYR A 359 18.90 13.41 40.21
C TYR A 359 18.57 12.40 39.10
N GLU A 360 17.64 11.48 39.37
CA GLU A 360 17.20 10.48 38.39
C GLU A 360 16.59 11.14 37.14
N LEU A 361 15.75 12.19 37.31
CA LEU A 361 15.19 12.93 36.18
C LEU A 361 16.25 13.66 35.36
N MET A 362 17.31 14.17 35.99
CA MET A 362 18.42 14.78 35.26
C MET A 362 19.26 13.76 34.51
N HIS A 363 19.35 12.52 35.01
CA HIS A 363 19.98 11.41 34.31
C HIS A 363 19.19 11.03 33.04
N MET A 364 17.86 10.95 33.14
CA MET A 364 16.96 10.63 32.01
C MET A 364 16.83 11.73 30.96
N LYS A 365 17.41 12.93 31.20
CA LYS A 365 17.28 14.09 30.30
C LYS A 365 17.62 13.77 28.85
N LYS A 366 18.68 12.98 28.62
CA LYS A 366 19.14 12.62 27.26
C LYS A 366 18.11 11.76 26.54
N ASP A 367 17.52 10.80 27.23
CA ASP A 367 16.52 9.88 26.66
C ASP A 367 15.26 10.63 26.24
N PHE A 368 14.82 11.61 27.05
CA PHE A 368 13.72 12.51 26.66
C PHE A 368 14.02 13.34 25.40
N PHE A 369 15.25 13.85 25.24
CA PHE A 369 15.63 14.58 24.02
C PHE A 369 15.65 13.68 22.79
N ILE A 370 16.18 12.47 22.91
CA ILE A 370 16.19 11.51 21.81
C ILE A 370 14.78 11.08 21.45
N TYR A 371 13.93 10.78 22.44
CA TYR A 371 12.51 10.53 22.24
C TYR A 371 11.83 11.65 21.46
N PHE A 372 12.01 12.91 21.87
CA PHE A 372 11.45 14.06 21.15
C PHE A 372 11.94 14.13 19.70
N GLY A 373 13.23 13.87 19.47
CA GLY A 373 13.82 13.82 18.14
C GLY A 373 13.20 12.75 17.24
N ILE A 374 13.05 11.52 17.74
CA ILE A 374 12.47 10.41 16.97
C ILE A 374 10.97 10.60 16.75
N PHE A 375 10.25 11.11 17.76
CA PHE A 375 8.83 11.46 17.61
C PHE A 375 8.61 12.51 16.51
N ALA A 376 9.48 13.53 16.44
CA ALA A 376 9.46 14.50 15.37
C ALA A 376 9.74 13.87 13.99
N ILE A 377 10.71 12.95 13.90
CA ILE A 377 11.01 12.19 12.67
C ILE A 377 9.80 11.41 12.19
N ILE A 378 9.14 10.66 13.06
CA ILE A 378 7.92 9.89 12.73
C ILE A 378 6.81 10.83 12.26
N SER A 379 6.61 11.95 12.97
CA SER A 379 5.59 12.95 12.61
C SER A 379 5.84 13.55 11.22
N ILE A 380 7.11 13.78 10.84
CA ILE A 380 7.49 14.27 9.52
C ILE A 380 7.28 13.19 8.44
N LEU A 381 7.64 11.92 8.73
CA LEU A 381 7.36 10.79 7.85
C LEU A 381 5.86 10.67 7.58
N TRP A 382 5.04 10.68 8.64
CA TRP A 382 3.58 10.70 8.54
C TRP A 382 3.08 11.88 7.72
N TYR A 383 3.53 13.10 8.02
CA TYR A 383 3.10 14.30 7.32
C TYR A 383 3.46 14.29 5.82
N SER A 384 4.64 13.74 5.49
CA SER A 384 5.07 13.51 4.10
C SER A 384 4.17 12.49 3.42
N ASN A 385 3.92 11.35 4.08
CA ASN A 385 3.04 10.30 3.59
C ASN A 385 1.61 10.80 3.36
N HIS A 386 1.01 11.45 4.35
CA HIS A 386 -0.33 12.02 4.29
C HIS A 386 -0.43 13.02 3.13
N GLY A 387 0.56 13.91 3.00
CA GLY A 387 0.63 14.88 1.92
C GLY A 387 0.73 14.26 0.52
N VAL A 388 1.42 13.12 0.38
CA VAL A 388 1.53 12.39 -0.90
C VAL A 388 0.21 11.66 -1.21
N LEU A 389 -0.34 10.90 -0.25
CA LEU A 389 -1.57 10.13 -0.46
C LEU A 389 -2.79 11.02 -0.74
N HIS A 390 -2.88 12.20 -0.13
CA HIS A 390 -3.96 13.17 -0.37
C HIS A 390 -4.05 13.64 -1.84
N LEU A 391 -3.00 13.46 -2.65
CA LEU A 391 -3.03 13.80 -4.07
C LEU A 391 -3.74 12.74 -4.92
N PHE A 392 -3.88 11.52 -4.40
CA PHE A 392 -4.44 10.37 -5.12
C PHE A 392 -5.94 10.26 -4.92
N LYS A 393 -6.66 10.06 -6.04
CA LYS A 393 -8.10 9.73 -6.03
C LYS A 393 -8.38 8.24 -6.01
N SER A 394 -7.40 7.41 -6.36
CA SER A 394 -7.52 5.95 -6.38
C SER A 394 -6.15 5.32 -6.31
N THR A 395 -6.05 4.16 -5.68
CA THR A 395 -4.79 3.43 -5.58
C THR A 395 -4.73 2.29 -6.60
N ASN A 396 -3.51 1.84 -6.91
CA ASN A 396 -3.28 0.63 -7.66
C ASN A 396 -2.33 -0.29 -6.88
N VAL A 397 -2.08 -1.47 -7.45
CA VAL A 397 -1.20 -2.48 -6.85
C VAL A 397 0.20 -1.92 -6.54
N ILE A 398 0.81 -1.16 -7.45
CA ILE A 398 2.17 -0.64 -7.26
C ILE A 398 2.22 0.31 -6.04
N ILE A 399 1.28 1.26 -5.94
CA ILE A 399 1.20 2.19 -4.82
C ILE A 399 1.03 1.45 -3.50
N VAL A 400 0.11 0.47 -3.45
CA VAL A 400 -0.15 -0.30 -2.23
C VAL A 400 1.13 -1.02 -1.77
N TYR A 401 1.87 -1.68 -2.66
CA TYR A 401 3.07 -2.44 -2.27
C TYR A 401 4.23 -1.52 -1.84
N LEU A 402 4.43 -0.40 -2.53
CA LEU A 402 5.39 0.63 -2.09
C LEU A 402 5.02 1.17 -0.70
N GLN A 403 3.72 1.37 -0.45
CA GLN A 403 3.22 1.81 0.85
C GLN A 403 3.48 0.76 1.95
N LYS A 404 3.25 -0.53 1.67
CA LYS A 404 3.55 -1.62 2.60
C LYS A 404 5.03 -1.61 3.02
N ILE A 405 5.95 -1.50 2.06
CA ILE A 405 7.39 -1.50 2.30
C ILE A 405 7.81 -0.21 3.05
N SER A 406 7.30 0.95 2.66
CA SER A 406 7.58 2.23 3.33
C SER A 406 7.19 2.19 4.80
N LEU A 407 6.01 1.66 5.12
CA LEU A 407 5.52 1.50 6.49
C LEU A 407 6.31 0.44 7.27
N ALA A 408 6.68 -0.69 6.66
CA ALA A 408 7.51 -1.71 7.32
C ALA A 408 8.84 -1.12 7.81
N LEU A 409 9.47 -0.28 6.98
CA LEU A 409 10.69 0.42 7.34
C LEU A 409 10.44 1.52 8.38
N ALA A 410 9.32 2.24 8.31
CA ALA A 410 8.95 3.21 9.33
C ALA A 410 8.76 2.54 10.71
N CYS A 411 8.25 1.30 10.75
CA CYS A 411 8.08 0.54 11.98
C CYS A 411 9.40 0.22 12.68
N LEU A 412 10.54 0.21 11.98
CA LEU A 412 11.88 -0.01 12.56
C LEU A 412 12.45 1.25 13.24
N THR A 413 11.74 2.38 13.24
CA THR A 413 12.22 3.62 13.87
C THR A 413 12.39 3.54 15.40
N PRO A 414 11.59 2.80 16.19
CA PRO A 414 11.85 2.62 17.62
C PRO A 414 13.17 1.88 17.88
N LEU A 415 13.44 0.81 17.11
CA LEU A 415 14.72 0.13 17.13
C LEU A 415 15.88 1.08 16.82
N ALA A 416 15.75 1.87 15.75
CA ALA A 416 16.76 2.85 15.37
C ALA A 416 16.99 3.89 16.48
N GLY A 417 15.93 4.30 17.16
CA GLY A 417 16.00 5.17 18.33
C GLY A 417 16.85 4.58 19.46
N ASN A 418 16.58 3.33 19.84
CA ASN A 418 17.33 2.64 20.89
C ASN A 418 18.80 2.42 20.50
N MET A 419 19.09 2.15 19.22
CA MET A 419 20.47 2.10 18.74
C MET A 419 21.21 3.43 18.94
N VAL A 420 20.54 4.57 18.70
CA VAL A 420 21.13 5.89 18.90
C VAL A 420 21.38 6.16 20.38
N VAL A 421 20.40 5.86 21.24
CA VAL A 421 20.54 6.03 22.70
C VAL A 421 21.74 5.25 23.23
N VAL A 422 21.81 3.94 22.94
CA VAL A 422 22.83 3.05 23.49
C VAL A 422 24.23 3.34 22.94
N TYR A 423 24.38 3.51 21.63
CA TYR A 423 25.70 3.56 21.00
C TYR A 423 26.17 4.97 20.64
N ALA A 424 25.29 5.83 20.14
CA ALA A 424 25.69 7.13 19.63
C ALA A 424 25.90 8.16 20.76
N THR A 425 25.01 8.17 21.75
CA THR A 425 25.09 9.08 22.91
C THR A 425 26.32 8.82 23.77
N ASN A 426 26.70 7.54 23.91
CA ASN A 426 27.85 7.11 24.71
C ASN A 426 29.17 7.14 23.92
N GLN A 427 29.15 7.60 22.66
CA GLN A 427 30.31 7.64 21.75
C GLN A 427 31.07 6.30 21.68
N ASN A 428 30.34 5.20 21.71
CA ASN A 428 30.92 3.86 21.66
C ASN A 428 31.52 3.59 20.26
N ARG A 429 32.36 2.55 20.15
CA ARG A 429 33.06 2.15 18.91
C ARG A 429 32.10 1.89 17.74
N ASP A 430 30.86 1.48 18.03
CA ASP A 430 29.79 1.23 17.06
C ASP A 430 28.83 2.41 16.83
N ALA A 431 29.10 3.60 17.39
CA ALA A 431 28.30 4.81 17.15
C ALA A 431 28.10 5.09 15.65
N LYS A 432 29.14 4.85 14.83
CA LYS A 432 29.06 5.02 13.37
C LYS A 432 28.05 4.08 12.72
N LYS A 433 28.08 2.80 13.10
CA LYS A 433 27.18 1.78 12.56
C LYS A 433 25.73 2.04 12.99
N SER A 434 25.53 2.42 14.25
CA SER A 434 24.20 2.78 14.78
C SER A 434 23.57 3.94 14.00
N ILE A 435 24.31 5.04 13.80
CA ILE A 435 23.81 6.20 13.05
C ILE A 435 23.59 5.83 11.57
N LEU A 436 24.47 5.03 10.97
CA LEU A 436 24.31 4.55 9.59
C LEU A 436 23.03 3.73 9.40
N VAL A 437 22.79 2.73 10.26
CA VAL A 437 21.58 1.90 10.19
C VAL A 437 20.34 2.77 10.39
N THR A 438 20.37 3.66 11.38
CA THR A 438 19.28 4.61 11.66
C THR A 438 18.96 5.49 10.45
N SER A 439 19.98 6.10 9.83
CA SER A 439 19.80 6.97 8.68
C SER A 439 19.33 6.21 7.45
N LEU A 440 19.75 4.96 7.26
CA LEU A 440 19.31 4.09 6.16
C LEU A 440 17.83 3.70 6.31
N VAL A 441 17.38 3.30 7.50
CA VAL A 441 15.97 2.97 7.76
C VAL A 441 15.07 4.15 7.39
N ILE A 442 15.42 5.34 7.85
CA ILE A 442 14.68 6.58 7.56
C ILE A 442 14.76 6.93 6.07
N PHE A 443 15.92 6.80 5.45
CA PHE A 443 16.15 7.09 4.04
C PHE A 443 15.29 6.19 3.14
N PHE A 444 15.30 4.88 3.36
CA PHE A 444 14.52 3.97 2.53
C PHE A 444 13.01 4.17 2.74
N SER A 445 12.55 4.32 4.00
CA SER A 445 11.13 4.58 4.27
C SER A 445 10.61 5.81 3.53
N SER A 446 11.34 6.92 3.61
CA SER A 446 10.98 8.17 2.94
C SER A 446 11.18 8.16 1.42
N THR A 447 12.16 7.40 0.92
CA THR A 447 12.40 7.22 -0.52
C THR A 447 11.25 6.46 -1.18
N PHE A 448 10.72 5.41 -0.54
CA PHE A 448 9.55 4.70 -1.08
C PHE A 448 8.33 5.63 -1.18
N ASN A 449 8.10 6.52 -0.21
CA ASN A 449 7.05 7.53 -0.29
C ASN A 449 7.29 8.53 -1.44
N LEU A 450 8.55 8.93 -1.69
CA LEU A 450 8.90 9.76 -2.85
C LEU A 450 8.65 9.03 -4.17
N ILE A 451 8.95 7.72 -4.26
CA ILE A 451 8.67 6.90 -5.46
C ILE A 451 7.16 6.84 -5.72
N ILE A 452 6.32 6.74 -4.68
CA ILE A 452 4.86 6.81 -4.82
C ILE A 452 4.45 8.12 -5.49
N LEU A 453 4.97 9.26 -5.02
CA LEU A 453 4.69 10.57 -5.63
C LEU A 453 5.12 10.62 -7.10
N ILE A 454 6.36 10.21 -7.41
CA ILE A 454 6.90 10.21 -8.78
C ILE A 454 6.03 9.34 -9.70
N TYR A 455 5.61 8.17 -9.23
CA TYR A 455 4.70 7.29 -9.95
C TYR A 455 3.33 7.95 -10.20
N GLY A 456 2.78 8.64 -9.21
CA GLY A 456 1.56 9.43 -9.36
C GLY A 456 1.70 10.51 -10.43
N LEU A 457 2.79 11.29 -10.39
CA LEU A 457 3.05 12.36 -11.36
C LEU A 457 3.25 11.82 -12.78
N TYR A 458 3.90 10.66 -12.93
CA TYR A 458 4.06 9.98 -14.21
C TYR A 458 2.71 9.55 -14.80
N THR A 459 1.80 9.06 -13.96
CA THR A 459 0.48 8.57 -14.37
C THR A 459 -0.62 9.63 -14.45
N LYS A 460 -0.35 10.85 -13.96
CA LYS A 460 -1.21 12.04 -14.05
C LYS A 460 -2.65 11.74 -13.60
N GLU A 461 -3.64 12.13 -14.41
CA GLU A 461 -5.07 12.08 -14.08
C GLU A 461 -5.62 10.66 -13.98
N LYS A 462 -4.82 9.63 -14.29
CA LYS A 462 -5.25 8.25 -14.10
C LYS A 462 -5.50 7.94 -12.61
N TYR A 463 -4.59 8.39 -11.73
CA TYR A 463 -4.64 8.11 -10.30
C TYR A 463 -4.61 9.35 -9.41
N LEU A 464 -4.12 10.50 -9.92
CA LEU A 464 -4.16 11.76 -9.18
C LEU A 464 -5.47 12.51 -9.40
N HIS A 465 -5.84 13.36 -8.45
CA HIS A 465 -6.91 14.33 -8.62
C HIS A 465 -6.59 15.35 -9.72
N CYS A 466 -7.62 15.84 -10.42
CA CYS A 466 -7.46 16.84 -11.48
C CYS A 466 -6.80 18.13 -10.98
N TRP A 467 -7.08 18.54 -9.74
CA TRP A 467 -6.46 19.71 -9.13
C TRP A 467 -4.97 19.50 -8.79
N ALA A 468 -4.54 18.26 -8.53
CA ALA A 468 -3.14 17.94 -8.26
C ALA A 468 -2.29 17.95 -9.54
N VAL A 469 -2.88 17.52 -10.66
CA VAL A 469 -2.24 17.54 -11.99
C VAL A 469 -2.34 18.91 -12.66
N GLY A 470 -3.36 19.71 -12.29
CA GLY A 470 -3.83 20.95 -12.89
C GLY A 470 -2.79 21.68 -13.74
N ASN A 471 -2.93 21.52 -15.06
CA ASN A 471 -2.15 22.12 -16.14
C ASN A 471 -0.73 22.54 -15.70
N MET A 472 0.27 21.64 -15.84
CA MET A 472 1.67 21.79 -15.38
C MET A 472 2.28 23.20 -15.62
N LYS A 473 1.80 23.93 -16.63
CA LYS A 473 2.20 25.32 -16.93
C LYS A 473 1.57 26.38 -16.01
N LYS A 474 0.30 26.23 -15.59
CA LYS A 474 -0.41 27.18 -14.70
C LYS A 474 -0.03 26.98 -13.22
N ASN A 475 0.16 25.73 -12.77
CA ASN A 475 0.38 25.38 -11.35
C ASN A 475 1.79 24.84 -11.03
N LYS A 476 2.79 25.20 -11.85
CA LYS A 476 4.19 24.75 -11.74
C LYS A 476 4.78 24.86 -10.33
N TYR A 477 4.55 25.97 -9.64
CA TYR A 477 5.10 26.21 -8.31
C TYR A 477 4.52 25.26 -7.24
N GLN A 478 3.23 24.94 -7.32
CA GLN A 478 2.60 24.04 -6.37
C GLN A 478 3.12 22.60 -6.54
N GLN A 479 3.36 22.17 -7.77
CA GLN A 479 3.96 20.86 -8.04
C GLN A 479 5.42 20.78 -7.61
N ILE A 480 6.22 21.82 -7.89
CA ILE A 480 7.60 21.91 -7.38
C ILE A 480 7.59 21.87 -5.86
N TYR A 481 6.69 22.61 -5.20
CA TYR A 481 6.57 22.57 -3.75
C TYR A 481 6.26 21.16 -3.23
N THR A 482 5.32 20.45 -3.83
CA THR A 482 4.98 19.07 -3.45
C THR A 482 6.17 18.13 -3.60
N VAL A 483 6.90 18.21 -4.72
CA VAL A 483 8.10 17.39 -4.96
C VAL A 483 9.20 17.73 -3.96
N LEU A 484 9.49 19.02 -3.74
CA LEU A 484 10.50 19.45 -2.77
C LEU A 484 10.13 19.03 -1.34
N LYS A 485 8.84 19.14 -0.98
CA LYS A 485 8.32 18.67 0.32
C LYS A 485 8.58 17.16 0.50
N ALA A 486 8.24 16.34 -0.49
CA ALA A 486 8.42 14.89 -0.41
C ALA A 486 9.91 14.48 -0.46
N SER A 487 10.74 15.20 -1.22
CA SER A 487 12.18 14.95 -1.35
C SER A 487 13.02 15.46 -0.19
N ASN A 488 12.47 16.35 0.66
CA ASN A 488 13.21 16.97 1.76
C ASN A 488 13.81 15.94 2.73
N PHE A 489 12.98 15.00 3.18
CA PHE A 489 13.41 14.00 4.15
C PHE A 489 14.42 12.99 3.60
N PRO A 490 14.21 12.37 2.41
CA PRO A 490 15.22 11.46 1.85
C PRO A 490 16.54 12.18 1.57
N PHE A 491 16.52 13.47 1.20
CA PHE A 491 17.73 14.26 1.01
C PHE A 491 18.54 14.39 2.32
N TRP A 492 17.91 14.82 3.42
CA TRP A 492 18.62 15.01 4.69
C TRP A 492 19.06 13.67 5.32
N SER A 493 18.26 12.61 5.21
CA SER A 493 18.67 11.27 5.67
C SER A 493 19.82 10.69 4.83
N PHE A 494 19.86 10.98 3.53
CA PHE A 494 21.00 10.61 2.68
C PHE A 494 22.26 11.38 3.09
N LEU A 495 22.15 12.68 3.35
CA LEU A 495 23.27 13.48 3.84
C LEU A 495 23.77 12.97 5.20
N CYS A 496 22.86 12.59 6.11
CA CYS A 496 23.19 11.94 7.38
C CYS A 496 23.93 10.61 7.17
N THR A 497 23.51 9.81 6.18
CA THR A 497 24.15 8.54 5.80
C THR A 497 25.59 8.77 5.32
N LEU A 498 25.83 9.82 4.55
CA LEU A 498 27.18 10.23 4.17
C LEU A 498 28.00 10.75 5.37
N GLY A 499 27.35 11.53 6.24
CA GLY A 499 27.90 12.08 7.49
C GLY A 499 28.39 11.02 8.48
N SER A 500 27.66 9.91 8.63
CA SER A 500 28.22 8.57 8.41
C SER A 500 29.70 8.31 8.71
N ARG A 501 30.51 8.73 7.73
CA ARG A 501 31.93 8.41 7.61
C ARG A 501 32.83 9.30 8.47
N MET A 502 32.29 10.38 9.04
CA MET A 502 33.02 11.36 9.83
C MET A 502 33.55 10.78 11.16
N PRO A 503 34.44 11.51 11.87
CA PRO A 503 34.92 11.11 13.19
C PRO A 503 33.78 10.93 14.22
N VAL A 504 33.97 10.01 15.17
CA VAL A 504 32.95 9.65 16.20
C VAL A 504 32.55 10.84 17.07
N SER A 505 33.46 11.81 17.28
CA SER A 505 33.18 13.02 18.05
C SER A 505 32.16 13.96 17.40
N VAL A 506 32.00 13.90 16.07
CA VAL A 506 31.19 14.86 15.30
C VAL A 506 29.91 14.22 14.75
N ILE A 507 29.90 12.90 14.56
CA ILE A 507 28.82 12.19 13.86
C ILE A 507 27.44 12.35 14.51
N PHE A 508 27.36 12.33 15.84
CA PHE A 508 26.10 12.53 16.56
C PHE A 508 25.53 13.94 16.32
N TYR A 509 26.38 14.97 16.37
CA TYR A 509 25.98 16.35 16.10
C TYR A 509 25.56 16.55 14.63
N ILE A 510 26.21 15.85 13.68
CA ILE A 510 25.79 15.87 12.27
C ILE A 510 24.39 15.27 12.10
N MET A 511 24.11 14.15 12.77
CA MET A 511 22.78 13.55 12.74
C MET A 511 21.72 14.50 13.29
N CYS A 512 21.93 15.05 14.49
CA CYS A 512 21.04 16.05 15.08
C CYS A 512 20.87 17.28 14.17
N GLY A 513 21.97 17.76 13.58
CA GLY A 513 21.98 18.87 12.63
C GLY A 513 21.16 18.58 11.38
N CYS A 514 21.32 17.40 10.76
CA CYS A 514 20.54 16.99 9.60
C CYS A 514 19.04 16.92 9.91
N PHE A 515 18.66 16.41 11.09
CA PHE A 515 17.26 16.36 11.51
C PHE A 515 16.68 17.75 11.79
N CYS A 516 17.40 18.61 12.51
CA CYS A 516 16.97 20.00 12.74
C CYS A 516 16.85 20.78 11.42
N CYS A 517 17.82 20.61 10.53
CA CYS A 517 17.79 21.19 9.19
C CYS A 517 16.61 20.69 8.38
N SER A 518 16.23 19.41 8.49
CA SER A 518 15.06 18.87 7.79
C SER A 518 13.75 19.55 8.19
N ILE A 519 13.60 19.90 9.48
CA ILE A 519 12.46 20.67 10.00
C ILE A 519 12.53 22.11 9.52
N ALA A 520 13.71 22.74 9.63
CA ALA A 520 13.92 24.12 9.21
C ALA A 520 13.68 24.32 7.70
N THR A 521 14.16 23.41 6.85
CA THR A 521 13.90 23.45 5.41
C THR A 521 12.44 23.22 5.11
N PHE A 522 11.74 22.38 5.87
CA PHE A 522 10.31 22.18 5.69
C PHE A 522 9.51 23.48 5.95
N ILE A 523 9.79 24.16 7.06
CA ILE A 523 9.18 25.47 7.40
C ILE A 523 9.58 26.53 6.35
N GLY A 524 10.86 26.57 5.99
CA GLY A 524 11.39 27.49 4.99
C GLY A 524 10.73 27.33 3.62
N LEU A 525 10.56 26.08 3.15
CA LEU A 525 9.85 25.78 1.91
C LEU A 525 8.41 26.30 1.94
N LYS A 526 7.70 26.10 3.05
CA LYS A 526 6.33 26.60 3.19
C LYS A 526 6.27 28.13 3.09
N LEU A 527 7.13 28.84 3.82
CA LEU A 527 7.19 30.31 3.81
C LEU A 527 7.56 30.88 2.43
N ILE A 528 8.54 30.27 1.74
CA ILE A 528 8.97 30.71 0.41
C ILE A 528 7.83 30.55 -0.60
N PHE A 529 7.20 29.37 -0.65
CA PHE A 529 6.16 29.11 -1.63
C PHE A 529 4.86 29.86 -1.32
N ASP A 530 4.51 30.08 -0.05
CA ASP A 530 3.38 30.93 0.31
C ASP A 530 3.60 32.39 -0.12
N ARG A 531 4.82 32.92 0.02
CA ARG A 531 5.18 34.27 -0.49
C ARG A 531 5.13 34.33 -2.02
N LEU A 532 5.64 33.32 -2.72
CA LEU A 532 5.66 33.27 -4.19
C LEU A 532 4.24 33.13 -4.77
N ILE A 533 3.43 32.24 -4.21
CA ILE A 533 2.03 32.02 -4.62
C ILE A 533 1.17 33.23 -4.22
N GLY A 534 1.37 33.77 -3.02
CA GLY A 534 0.68 34.97 -2.52
C GLY A 534 0.95 36.20 -3.38
N LYS A 535 2.22 36.48 -3.72
CA LYS A 535 2.59 37.57 -4.65
C LYS A 535 1.94 37.39 -6.02
N LYS A 536 1.90 36.16 -6.56
CA LYS A 536 1.30 35.89 -7.87
C LYS A 536 -0.23 36.02 -7.85
N LYS A 537 -0.92 35.52 -6.80
CA LYS A 537 -2.37 35.72 -6.62
C LYS A 537 -2.72 37.20 -6.46
N PHE A 538 -1.93 37.95 -5.70
CA PHE A 538 -2.08 39.39 -5.55
C PHE A 538 -1.88 40.15 -6.87
N LEU A 539 -0.83 39.80 -7.63
CA LEU A 539 -0.58 40.38 -8.95
C LEU A 539 -1.66 40.01 -9.98
N LEU A 540 -2.13 38.77 -9.99
CA LEU A 540 -3.27 38.34 -10.81
C LEU A 540 -4.54 39.12 -10.46
N ARG A 541 -4.87 39.25 -9.17
CA ARG A 541 -6.03 40.03 -8.71
C ARG A 541 -5.94 41.50 -9.14
N LYS A 542 -4.75 42.11 -9.04
CA LYS A 542 -4.49 43.49 -9.48
C LYS A 542 -4.62 43.67 -11.01
N ILE A 543 -4.37 42.62 -11.79
CA ILE A 543 -4.53 42.64 -13.26
C ILE A 543 -5.98 42.36 -13.67
N THR A 544 -6.73 41.56 -12.90
CA THR A 544 -8.12 41.18 -13.21
C THR A 544 -9.19 42.11 -12.63
N ASP A 545 -8.85 43.05 -11.74
CA ASP A 545 -9.76 44.09 -11.24
C ASP A 545 -9.50 45.45 -11.93
N PRO A 546 -10.10 45.74 -13.10
CA PRO A 546 -10.11 47.08 -13.68
C PRO A 546 -11.29 47.87 -13.11
N LYS A 547 -11.24 48.24 -11.82
CA LYS A 547 -12.12 49.27 -11.23
C LYS A 547 -11.72 49.56 -9.78
N ILE A 548 -10.81 50.52 -9.62
CA ILE A 548 -10.85 51.42 -8.47
C ILE A 548 -10.94 52.82 -9.07
N PRO A 549 -12.14 53.45 -9.14
CA PRO A 549 -12.21 54.87 -9.34
C PRO A 549 -11.64 55.55 -8.09
N LYS A 550 -10.58 56.35 -8.28
CA LYS A 550 -10.37 57.51 -7.40
C LYS A 550 -11.59 58.41 -7.62
N ASN A 551 -12.42 58.58 -6.58
CA ASN A 551 -13.16 59.81 -6.24
C ASN A 551 -14.37 59.46 -5.36
N SER A 552 -14.33 59.91 -4.11
CA SER A 552 -15.51 60.29 -3.31
C SER A 552 -15.04 61.13 -2.12
N GLU A 553 -14.49 62.31 -2.43
CA GLU A 553 -14.82 63.48 -1.62
C GLU A 553 -16.12 64.01 -2.24
N ASP A 554 -17.22 63.89 -1.49
CA ASP A 554 -18.36 64.82 -1.46
C ASP A 554 -19.50 64.15 -0.70
N ILE A 555 -19.60 64.52 0.58
CA ILE A 555 -20.75 64.26 1.46
C ILE A 555 -21.70 65.45 1.28
N PRO A 556 -23.01 65.20 1.12
CA PRO A 556 -23.99 66.05 1.77
C PRO A 556 -24.77 65.24 2.79
N THR A 557 -24.72 65.77 4.01
CA THR A 557 -25.56 65.49 5.17
C THR A 557 -27.03 65.76 4.88
N ASN A 558 -27.92 64.85 5.33
CA ASN A 558 -29.23 65.09 5.97
C ASN A 558 -29.86 63.72 6.28
N SER A 559 -29.98 63.31 7.55
CA SER A 559 -31.19 63.42 8.40
C SER A 559 -32.44 62.89 7.67
N GLU A 560 -33.14 61.84 8.10
CA GLU A 560 -33.85 61.74 9.38
C GLU A 560 -34.59 60.38 9.47
N ASN A 561 -34.86 59.94 10.70
CA ASN A 561 -35.97 59.08 11.14
C ASN A 561 -35.96 57.56 10.85
N ALA A 562 -35.47 56.82 11.85
CA ALA A 562 -36.04 55.51 12.22
C ALA A 562 -36.29 55.49 13.74
N LYS A 563 -37.57 55.62 14.12
CA LYS A 563 -38.12 55.25 15.42
C LYS A 563 -39.40 54.46 15.18
N ASN A 564 -39.51 53.37 15.94
CA ASN A 564 -40.69 52.60 16.33
C ASN A 564 -41.12 51.39 15.45
N GLU A 565 -41.15 50.24 16.16
CA GLU A 565 -42.16 49.14 16.15
C GLU A 565 -42.32 48.40 14.79
N ASP A 566 -42.07 47.09 14.64
CA ASP A 566 -42.21 45.89 15.48
C ASP A 566 -41.09 44.85 15.25
#